data_AF-A0A4P5QNI0-F1
#
_entry.id   AF-A0A4P5QNI0-F1
#
_cell.length_a   1.000
_cell.length_b   1.000
_cell.length_c   1.000
_cell.angle_alpha   90.00
_cell.angle_beta   90.00
_cell.angle_gamma   90.00
#
_symmetry.space_group_name_H-M   'P 1'
#
loop_
_entity.id
_entity.type
_entity.pdbx_description
1 polymer ?
#
loop_
_entity_poly.entity_id
_entity_poly.type
_entity_poly.pdbx_seq_one_letter_code
_entity_poly.pdbx_strand_id
1 'polypeptide(L)' 'MSFLRPNLDTKGRVIRAISALLMAVAAVFTWPHSRAAGIALAGSALFVAFEAARGWCALRACGVKTKF' A
#
# COMPACT_ATOMS: atom_id res chain seq x y z
N MET A 1 -7.45 16.61 16.39
CA MET A 1 -6.47 16.81 15.29
C MET A 1 -6.52 15.61 14.36
N SER A 2 -7.16 15.71 13.20
CA SER A 2 -7.34 14.53 12.33
C SER A 2 -6.18 14.40 11.36
N PHE A 3 -5.09 13.76 11.80
CA PHE A 3 -3.96 13.38 10.93
C PHE A 3 -4.35 12.38 9.83
N LEU A 4 -5.48 11.68 10.00
CA LEU A 4 -6.04 10.69 9.07
C LEU A 4 -7.10 11.29 8.13
N ARG A 5 -7.01 12.59 7.81
CA ARG A 5 -7.91 13.19 6.81
C ARG A 5 -7.64 12.56 5.44
N PRO A 6 -8.67 12.13 4.70
CA PRO A 6 -8.48 11.59 3.35
C PRO A 6 -7.74 12.61 2.49
N ASN A 7 -6.58 12.22 1.96
CA ASN A 7 -5.71 13.07 1.14
C ASN A 7 -5.42 12.41 -0.22
N LEU A 8 -6.19 11.38 -0.55
CA LEU A 8 -6.01 10.53 -1.71
C LEU A 8 -7.28 10.57 -2.57
N ASP A 9 -7.12 10.99 -3.81
CA ASP A 9 -8.17 10.93 -4.82
C ASP A 9 -8.61 9.48 -5.09
N THR A 10 -9.83 9.31 -5.59
CA THR A 10 -10.37 7.98 -5.95
C THR A 10 -9.44 7.21 -6.89
N LYS A 11 -8.77 7.89 -7.83
CA LYS A 11 -7.75 7.28 -8.70
C LYS A 11 -6.53 6.79 -7.92
N GLY A 12 -5.98 7.61 -7.02
CA GLY A 12 -4.85 7.23 -6.18
C GLY A 12 -5.18 6.05 -5.26
N ARG A 13 -6.43 6.01 -4.76
CA ARG A 13 -6.94 4.87 -3.97
C ARG A 13 -6.97 3.57 -4.77
N VAL A 14 -7.48 3.61 -6.00
CA VAL A 14 -7.57 2.42 -6.87
C VAL A 14 -6.18 1.92 -7.24
N ILE A 15 -5.25 2.80 -7.63
CA ILE A 15 -3.87 2.41 -7.95
C ILE A 15 -3.21 1.74 -6.74
N ARG A 16 -3.41 2.29 -5.54
CA ARG A 16 -2.90 1.69 -4.30
C ARG A 16 -3.51 0.32 -4.01
N ALA A 17 -4.83 0.17 -4.16
CA ALA A 17 -5.49 -1.12 -4.00
C ALA A 17 -4.96 -2.17 -4.98
N ILE A 18 -4.76 -1.79 -6.25
CA ILE A 18 -4.15 -2.66 -7.26
C ILE A 18 -2.72 -3.03 -6.87
N SER A 19 -1.91 -2.07 -6.42
CA SER A 19 -0.53 -2.34 -6.00
C SER A 19 -0.47 -3.27 -4.78
N ALA A 20 -1.36 -3.10 -3.80
CA ALA A 20 -1.47 -3.99 -2.65
C ALA A 20 -1.82 -5.41 -3.09
N LEU A 21 -2.76 -5.56 -4.03
CA LEU A 21 -3.13 -6.86 -4.59
C LEU A 21 -1.95 -7.53 -5.32
N LEU A 22 -1.23 -6.78 -6.16
CA LEU A 22 -0.04 -7.29 -6.84
C LEU A 22 1.05 -7.74 -5.87
N MET A 23 1.28 -6.97 -4.80
CA MET A 23 2.25 -7.35 -3.75
C MET A 23 1.80 -8.59 -2.97
N ALA A 24 0.50 -8.72 -2.67
CA ALA A 24 -0.03 -9.90 -2.01
C ALA A 24 0.13 -11.16 -2.89
N VAL A 25 -0.16 -11.05 -4.19
CA VAL A 25 0.06 -12.14 -5.15
C VAL A 25 1.54 -12.50 -5.23
N ALA A 26 2.42 -11.51 -5.35
CA ALA A 26 3.86 -11.73 -5.36
C ALA A 26 4.37 -12.38 -4.07
N ALA A 27 3.79 -12.05 -2.91
CA ALA A 27 4.13 -12.70 -1.63
C ALA A 27 3.85 -14.21 -1.65
N VAL A 28 2.70 -14.63 -2.20
CA VAL A 28 2.31 -16.05 -2.32
C VAL A 28 3.29 -16.80 -3.23
N PHE A 29 3.63 -16.23 -4.38
CA PHE A 29 4.60 -16.84 -5.31
C PHE A 29 6.03 -16.88 -4.75
N THR A 30 6.41 -15.90 -3.92
CA THR A 30 7.75 -15.83 -3.32
C THR A 30 7.90 -16.73 -2.09
N TRP A 31 6.80 -17.11 -1.44
CA TRP A 31 6.78 -17.98 -0.25
C TRP A 31 7.59 -19.27 -0.37
N PRO A 32 7.50 -20.07 -1.46
CA PRO A 32 8.31 -21.28 -1.61
C PRO A 32 9.80 -21.01 -1.81
N HIS A 33 10.18 -19.82 -2.29
CA HIS A 33 11.58 -19.48 -2.56
C HIS A 33 12.27 -18.81 -1.37
N SER A 34 11.60 -17.85 -0.73
CA SER A 34 12.12 -17.14 0.43
C SER A 34 10.98 -16.67 1.33
N ARG A 35 10.86 -17.33 2.49
CA ARG A 35 9.88 -16.96 3.52
C ARG A 35 10.08 -15.54 4.04
N ALA A 36 11.34 -15.09 4.17
CA ALA A 36 11.65 -13.73 4.60
C ALA A 36 11.15 -12.68 3.61
N ALA A 37 11.38 -12.90 2.30
CA ALA A 37 10.86 -12.01 1.27
C ALA A 37 9.33 -12.04 1.20
N GLY A 38 8.72 -13.23 1.30
CA GLY A 38 7.26 -13.39 1.36
C GLY A 38 6.62 -12.62 2.52
N ILE A 39 7.21 -12.67 3.72
CA ILE A 39 6.74 -11.92 4.89
C ILE A 39 6.86 -10.41 4.67
N ALA A 40 8.00 -9.94 4.14
CA ALA A 40 8.20 -8.52 3.84
C ALA A 40 7.20 -7.98 2.81
N LEU A 41 6.94 -8.76 1.74
CA LEU A 41 5.93 -8.44 0.74
C LEU A 41 4.51 -8.46 1.30
N ALA A 42 4.17 -9.44 2.14
CA ALA A 42 2.86 -9.51 2.78
C ALA A 42 2.62 -8.32 3.74
N GLY A 43 3.63 -7.96 4.54
CA GLY A 43 3.56 -6.83 5.46
C GLY A 43 3.41 -5.49 4.72
N SER A 44 4.14 -5.30 3.62
CA SER A 44 4.01 -4.10 2.79
C SER A 44 2.68 -4.07 2.02
N ALA A 45 2.19 -5.20 1.52
CA ALA A 45 0.85 -5.29 0.91
C ALA A 45 -0.26 -4.88 1.89
N LEU A 46 -0.21 -5.36 3.13
CA LEU A 46 -1.16 -4.99 4.18
C LEU A 46 -1.10 -3.49 4.50
N PHE A 47 0.10 -2.92 4.60
CA PHE A 47 0.27 -1.50 4.84
C PHE A 47 -0.33 -0.65 3.72
N VAL A 48 -0.03 -0.99 2.46
CA VAL A 48 -0.59 -0.29 1.29
C VAL A 48 -2.10 -0.45 1.18
N ALA A 49 -2.64 -1.62 1.53
CA ALA A 49 -4.08 -1.86 1.59
C ALA A 49 -4.75 -1.00 2.68
N PHE A 50 -4.14 -0.87 3.86
CA PHE A 50 -4.61 -0.01 4.93
C PHE A 50 -4.63 1.47 4.52
N GLU A 51 -3.57 1.94 3.87
CA GLU A 51 -3.50 3.29 3.30
C GLU A 51 -4.63 3.54 2.28
N ALA A 52 -4.87 2.58 1.38
CA ALA A 52 -5.96 2.66 0.41
C ALA A 52 -7.34 2.69 1.09
N ALA A 53 -7.60 1.82 2.08
CA ALA A 53 -8.87 1.75 2.79
C ALA A 53 -9.19 3.05 3.55
N ARG A 54 -8.18 3.67 4.16
CA ARG A 54 -8.33 4.95 4.87
C ARG A 54 -8.37 6.16 3.91
N GLY A 55 -8.12 5.98 2.62
CA GLY A 55 -8.00 7.07 1.66
C GLY A 55 -6.86 8.04 2.03
N TRP A 56 -5.84 7.53 2.71
CA TRP A 56 -4.76 8.30 3.31
C TRP A 56 -3.42 7.71 2.90
N CYS A 57 -2.46 8.58 2.59
CA CYS A 57 -1.14 8.17 2.13
C CYS A 57 -0.07 8.86 2.96
N ALA A 58 0.74 8.07 3.66
CA ALA A 58 1.84 8.53 4.48
C ALA A 58 2.87 9.32 3.66
N LEU A 59 3.16 8.90 2.42
CA LEU A 59 4.08 9.62 1.53
C LEU A 59 3.62 11.05 1.26
N ARG A 60 2.34 11.27 0.94
CA ARG A 60 1.80 12.64 0.80
C ARG A 60 1.78 13.38 2.14
N ALA A 61 1.51 12.70 3.24
CA ALA A 61 1.55 13.31 4.58
C ALA A 61 2.98 13.76 4.96
N CYS A 62 4.01 13.06 4.49
CA CYS A 62 5.42 13.45 4.59
C CYS A 62 5.85 14.48 3.54
N GLY A 63 4.92 15.04 2.75
CA GLY A 63 5.21 16.07 1.75
C GLY A 63 5.74 15.56 0.41
N VAL A 64 5.76 14.25 0.18
CA VAL A 64 6.15 13.67 -1.12
C VAL A 64 5.02 13.93 -2.11
N LYS A 65 5.27 14.80 -3.10
CA LYS A 65 4.36 15.04 -4.22
C LYS A 65 4.32 13.82 -5.13
N THR A 66 3.38 12.91 -4.87
CA THR A 66 3.03 11.85 -5.81
C THR A 66 2.17 12.47 -6.91
N LYS A 67 2.59 12.36 -8.18
CA LYS A 67 1.84 12.84 -9.37
C LYS A 67 0.55 12.04 -9.66
N PHE A 68 0.22 11.09 -8.80
CA PHE A 68 -0.92 10.18 -8.92
C PHE A 68 -1.81 10.30 -7.69
#